data_AF-A0A1F6B1R1-F1
#
_entry.id   AF-A0A1F6B1R1-F1
#
_cell.length_a   1.000
_cell.length_b   1.000
_cell.length_c   1.000
_cell.angle_alpha   90.00
_cell.angle_beta   90.00
_cell.angle_gamma   90.00
#
_symmetry.space_group_name_H-M   'P 1'
#
loop_
_entity.id
_entity.type
_entity.pdbx_description
1 polymer ?
#
loop_
_entity_poly.entity_id
_entity_poly.type
_entity_poly.pdbx_seq_one_letter_code
_entity_poly.pdbx_strand_id
1 'polypeptide(L)'
;MNFITTNIRLPEDLYMELKTEAARKRKSLAAVVRERIENKNSYGKTNTEIFMKKLEKLARENDRENRGISFSQKLKEMRNEQ
;
A
#
# COMPACT_ATOMS: atom_id res chain seq x y z
N MET A 1 -14.88 -15.56 -13.31
CA MET A 1 -14.55 -14.31 -12.58
C MET A 1 -15.88 -13.77 -12.04
N ASN A 2 -16.10 -13.82 -10.73
CA ASN A 2 -17.38 -13.44 -10.13
C ASN A 2 -17.40 -11.92 -9.93
N PHE A 3 -18.06 -11.19 -10.82
CA PHE A 3 -18.24 -9.75 -10.69
C PHE A 3 -19.57 -9.47 -9.98
N ILE A 4 -19.53 -8.61 -8.97
CA ILE A 4 -20.74 -8.07 -8.35
C ILE A 4 -21.06 -6.75 -9.05
N THR A 5 -22.29 -6.64 -9.58
CA THR A 5 -22.80 -5.40 -10.16
C THR A 5 -23.55 -4.62 -9.10
N THR A 6 -23.20 -3.35 -8.94
CA THR A 6 -23.84 -2.46 -7.96
C THR A 6 -24.27 -1.18 -8.64
N ASN A 7 -25.49 -0.74 -8.37
CA ASN A 7 -26.00 0.55 -8.79
C ASN A 7 -25.58 1.62 -7.76
N ILE A 8 -24.95 2.69 -8.23
CA ILE A 8 -24.47 3.79 -7.37
C ILE A 8 -25.13 5.08 -7.86
N ARG A 9 -25.68 5.88 -6.94
CA ARG A 9 -26.19 7.22 -7.23
C ARG A 9 -25.11 8.24 -6.91
N LEU A 10 -24.85 9.14 -7.86
CA LEU A 10 -23.87 10.20 -7.73
C LEU A 10 -24.56 11.56 -7.90
N PRO A 11 -24.02 12.64 -7.31
CA PRO A 11 -24.40 14.00 -7.68
C PRO A 11 -24.26 14.21 -9.19
N GLU A 12 -25.14 15.03 -9.75
CA GLU A 12 -25.25 15.23 -11.20
C GLU A 12 -23.94 15.76 -11.81
N ASP A 13 -23.35 16.77 -11.19
CA ASP A 13 -22.09 17.38 -11.64
C ASP A 13 -20.98 16.34 -11.75
N LEU A 14 -20.81 15.53 -10.70
CA LEU A 14 -19.80 14.46 -10.65
C LEU A 14 -20.05 13.40 -11.72
N TYR A 15 -21.31 13.08 -11.99
CA TYR A 15 -21.67 12.13 -13.04
C TYR A 15 -21.35 12.67 -14.44
N MET A 16 -21.56 13.97 -14.68
CA MET A 16 -21.19 14.64 -15.93
C MET A 16 -19.68 14.70 -16.14
N GLU A 17 -18.92 15.01 -15.10
CA GLU A 17 -17.46 14.97 -15.15
C GLU A 17 -16.95 13.58 -15.54
N LEU A 18 -17.48 12.53 -14.90
CA LEU A 18 -17.08 11.15 -15.19
C LEU A 18 -17.44 10.71 -16.62
N LYS A 19 -18.58 11.16 -17.16
CA LYS A 19 -18.94 10.92 -18.57
C LYS A 19 -17.96 11.61 -19.52
N THR A 20 -17.59 12.84 -19.22
CA THR A 20 -16.64 13.61 -20.02
C THR A 20 -15.27 12.95 -20.00
N GLU A 21 -14.83 12.50 -18.83
CA GLU A 21 -13.59 11.74 -18.66
C GLU A 21 -13.60 10.42 -19.45
N ALA A 22 -14.69 9.66 -19.37
CA ALA A 22 -14.87 8.42 -20.13
C ALA A 22 -14.79 8.64 -21.65
N ALA A 23 -15.43 9.70 -22.15
CA ALA A 23 -15.36 10.08 -23.56
C ALA A 23 -13.93 10.44 -23.98
N ARG A 24 -13.23 11.26 -23.18
CA ARG A 24 -11.84 11.66 -23.45
C ARG A 24 -10.89 10.47 -23.48
N LYS A 25 -11.07 9.53 -22.54
CA LYS A 25 -10.23 8.33 -22.42
C LYS A 25 -10.64 7.18 -23.36
N ARG A 26 -11.74 7.34 -24.13
CA ARG A 26 -12.34 6.26 -24.96
C ARG A 26 -12.61 4.98 -24.17
N LYS A 27 -13.06 5.12 -22.91
CA LYS A 27 -13.37 4.00 -22.00
C LYS A 27 -14.84 4.05 -21.61
N SER A 28 -15.37 2.93 -21.11
CA SER A 28 -16.69 2.94 -20.49
C SER A 28 -16.67 3.68 -19.15
N LEU A 29 -17.81 4.26 -18.77
CA LEU A 29 -17.96 4.90 -17.46
C LEU A 29 -17.58 3.94 -16.32
N ALA A 30 -17.99 2.67 -16.42
CA ALA A 30 -17.66 1.63 -15.45
C ALA A 30 -16.15 1.39 -15.34
N ALA A 31 -15.41 1.42 -16.46
CA ALA A 31 -13.95 1.27 -16.45
C ALA A 31 -13.26 2.45 -15.75
N VAL A 32 -13.71 3.68 -16.03
CA VAL A 32 -13.19 4.89 -15.35
C VAL A 32 -13.44 4.83 -13.84
N VAL A 33 -14.65 4.41 -13.44
CA VAL A 33 -15.00 4.26 -12.01
C VAL A 33 -14.15 3.18 -11.35
N ARG A 34 -13.95 2.02 -11.99
CA ARG A 34 -13.09 0.95 -11.46
C ARG A 34 -11.64 1.40 -11.31
N GLU A 35 -11.06 2.04 -12.33
CA GLU A 35 -9.69 2.55 -12.27
C GLU A 35 -9.50 3.51 -11.09
N ARG A 36 -10.48 4.37 -10.84
CA ARG A 36 -10.43 5.32 -9.71
C ARG A 36 -10.54 4.64 -8.34
N ILE A 37 -11.27 3.53 -8.25
CA ILE A 37 -11.38 2.72 -7.02
C ILE A 37 -10.13 1.85 -6.82
N GLU A 38 -9.64 1.19 -7.87
CA GLU A 38 -8.47 0.31 -7.81
C GLU A 38 -7.18 1.08 -7.50
N ASN A 39 -7.01 2.28 -8.06
CA ASN A 39 -5.86 3.15 -7.74
C ASN A 39 -5.84 3.60 -6.27
N LYS A 40 -6.97 3.56 -5.56
CA LYS A 40 -7.01 3.85 -4.11
C LYS A 40 -6.46 2.70 -3.27
N ASN A 41 -6.45 1.48 -3.79
CA ASN A 41 -6.02 0.27 -3.08
C ASN A 41 -4.68 -0.27 -3.57
N SER A 42 -3.95 0.46 -4.42
CA SER A 42 -2.54 0.18 -4.63
C SER A 42 -1.73 0.67 -3.42
N TYR A 43 -1.94 0.05 -2.25
CA TYR A 43 -0.80 -0.19 -1.37
C TYR A 43 0.17 -0.99 -2.25
N GLY A 44 1.10 -0.28 -2.88
CA GLY A 44 2.02 -0.86 -3.85
C GLY A 44 2.56 -2.13 -3.21
N LYS A 45 2.47 -3.26 -3.93
CA LYS A 45 3.14 -4.49 -3.51
C LYS A 45 4.56 -4.05 -3.17
N THR A 46 4.84 -3.90 -1.88
CA THR A 46 6.14 -3.44 -1.46
C THR A 46 7.03 -4.54 -1.95
N ASN A 47 7.89 -4.23 -2.92
CA ASN A 47 8.71 -5.25 -3.55
C ASN A 47 9.49 -5.90 -2.41
N THR A 48 9.10 -7.12 -2.06
CA THR A 48 9.56 -7.79 -0.85
C THR A 48 11.07 -7.89 -0.87
N GLU A 49 11.66 -8.01 -2.05
CA GLU A 49 13.11 -8.00 -2.25
C GLU A 49 13.76 -6.68 -1.83
N ILE A 50 13.17 -5.53 -2.14
CA ILE A 50 13.70 -4.22 -1.74
C ILE A 50 13.60 -4.06 -0.22
N PHE A 51 12.49 -4.50 0.36
CA PHE A 51 12.30 -4.45 1.80
C PHE A 51 13.29 -5.35 2.54
N MET A 52 13.50 -6.59 2.06
CA MET A 52 14.48 -7.53 2.62
C MET A 52 15.91 -7.00 2.50
N LYS A 53 16.28 -6.37 1.37
CA LYS A 53 17.59 -5.71 1.22
C LYS A 53 17.80 -4.58 2.22
N LYS A 54 16.77 -3.78 2.50
CA LYS A 54 16.83 -2.71 3.52
C LYS A 54 16.99 -3.29 4.92
N LEU A 55 16.23 -4.35 5.25
CA LEU A 55 16.36 -5.06 6.52
C LEU A 55 17.76 -5.62 6.72
N GLU A 56 18.34 -6.26 5.70
CA GLU A 56 19.68 -6.82 5.79
C GLU A 56 20.75 -5.74 5.99
N LYS A 57 20.62 -4.59 5.31
CA LYS A 57 21.50 -3.45 5.50
C LYS A 57 21.44 -2.93 6.95
N LEU A 58 20.24 -2.72 7.49
CA LEU A 58 20.05 -2.27 8.87
C LEU A 58 20.58 -3.29 9.88
N ALA A 59 20.37 -4.59 9.64
CA ALA A 59 20.90 -5.63 10.50
C ALA A 59 22.43 -5.61 10.57
N ARG A 60 23.11 -5.41 9.42
CA ARG A 60 24.57 -5.29 9.37
C ARG A 60 25.09 -4.02 10.06
N GLU A 61 24.40 -2.90 9.91
CA GLU A 61 24.75 -1.65 10.59
C GLU A 61 24.60 -1.80 12.12
N ASN A 62 23.48 -2.36 12.57
CA ASN A 62 23.24 -2.63 13.99
C ASN A 62 24.25 -3.60 14.60
N ASP A 63 24.61 -4.68 13.89
CA ASP A 63 25.63 -5.63 14.34
C ASP A 63 27.02 -4.98 14.42
N ARG A 64 27.34 -4.07 13.49
CA ARG A 64 28.60 -3.31 13.51
C ARG A 64 28.69 -2.39 14.72
N GLU A 65 27.61 -1.69 15.04
CA GLU A 65 27.58 -0.74 16.16
C GLU A 65 27.42 -1.44 17.52
N ASN A 66 26.75 -2.60 17.56
CA ASN A 66 26.40 -3.30 18.80
C ASN A 66 27.02 -4.72 18.83
N ARG A 67 28.32 -4.81 18.52
CA ARG A 67 29.02 -6.10 18.48
C ARG A 67 28.96 -6.83 19.81
N GLY A 68 28.58 -8.11 19.76
CA GLY A 68 28.52 -8.98 20.93
C GLY A 68 27.32 -8.75 21.84
N ILE A 69 26.41 -7.83 21.48
CA ILE A 69 25.19 -7.58 22.24
C ILE A 69 24.06 -8.40 21.61
N SER A 70 23.48 -9.32 22.39
CA SER A 70 22.21 -9.94 22.01
C SER A 70 21.09 -8.94 22.27
N PHE A 71 20.57 -8.31 21.20
CA PHE A 71 19.42 -7.41 21.30
C PHE A 71 18.24 -8.05 22.04
N SER A 72 17.98 -9.34 21.80
CA SER A 72 16.91 -10.09 22.47
C SER A 72 17.09 -10.19 23.98
N GLN A 73 18.33 -10.27 24.47
CA GLN A 73 18.61 -10.28 25.91
C GLN A 73 18.48 -8.86 26.49
N LYS A 74 19.04 -7.85 25.80
CA LYS A 74 18.98 -6.46 26.25
C LYS A 74 17.55 -5.91 26.33
N LEU A 75 16.69 -6.29 25.37
CA LEU A 75 15.27 -5.92 25.39
C LEU A 75 14.50 -6.59 26.54
N LYS A 76 14.89 -7.80 26.96
CA LYS A 76 14.31 -8.46 28.13
C LYS A 76 14.74 -7.78 29.43
N GLU A 77 16.00 -7.38 29.53
CA GLU A 77 16.52 -6.60 30.66
C GLU A 77 15.74 -5.27 30.81
N MET A 78 15.66 -4.48 29.73
CA MET A 78 14.92 -3.20 29.75
C MET A 78 13.43 -3.36 30.12
N ARG A 79 12.80 -4.46 29.69
CA ARG A 79 11.40 -4.76 30.04
C ARG A 79 11.24 -5.12 31.51
N ASN A 80 12.20 -5.83 32.10
CA ASN A 80 12.12 -6.26 33.50
C ASN A 80 12.55 -5.15 34.48
N GLU A 81 13.22 -4.10 33.99
CA GLU A 81 13.57 -2.88 34.73
C GLU A 81 12.44 -1.83 34.76
N GLN A 82 11.38 -1.99 33.95
CA GLN A 82 10.15 -1.20 34.00
C GLN A 82 9.16 -1.76 35.02
#